data_AF-A0A2S4M7E7-F1
#
_entry.id   AF-A0A2S4M7E7-F1
#
_cell.length_a   1.000
_cell.length_b   1.000
_cell.length_c   1.000
_cell.angle_alpha   90.00
_cell.angle_beta   90.00
_cell.angle_gamma   90.00
#
_symmetry.space_group_name_H-M   'P 1'
#
loop_
_entity.id
_entity.type
_entity.pdbx_description
1 polymer ?
#
loop_
_entity_poly.entity_id
_entity_poly.type
_entity_poly.pdbx_seq_one_letter_code
_entity_poly.pdbx_strand_id
1 'polypeptide(L)'
;MQSTLRATVLFSHVSDEDMVLETSRKELLKADIEQLLLAALRKLPPGIVDAAVLKIQRLWVANSLPAYELIYALTYAYSQLHRVCSDLAAHLDSVLDASIPHPTDIDPSSTDVAKVRFMKFGKPGMGKHTTVRVDADPSYKPPPALLQLKEDLTAAPKPSSLAEIVAVQAKMAQFTFEHHGNHMPMLVLYDKDWKQIDFMSTAFADQADKFLFWRNVADRAFYLKAYAMIWTSETWLRDLREHNDRPIRALPIIGEQLHVVGADASGATEVVTWNISRPNGDVAPVLTQLMAGDVQGQPGRMFFIEPVIAAMKMVRANN
;
A
#
# COMPACT_ATOMS: atom_id res chain seq x y z
N MET A 1 31.61 -3.61 9.19
CA MET A 1 30.66 -3.98 10.27
C MET A 1 29.28 -3.89 9.67
N GLN A 2 28.55 -5.01 9.51
CA GLN A 2 27.48 -5.10 8.51
C GLN A 2 26.04 -4.97 9.05
N SER A 3 25.82 -5.03 10.38
CA SER A 3 24.50 -4.80 10.97
C SER A 3 24.24 -3.32 11.18
N THR A 4 23.04 -2.85 10.82
CA THR A 4 22.64 -1.44 10.87
C THR A 4 21.33 -1.22 11.60
N LEU A 5 21.18 -0.02 12.16
CA LEU A 5 19.94 0.48 12.75
C LEU A 5 19.78 1.91 12.24
N ARG A 6 18.64 2.21 11.61
CA ARG A 6 18.35 3.49 10.95
C ARG A 6 17.00 4.03 11.43
N ALA A 7 16.94 5.33 11.68
CA ALA A 7 15.72 6.06 11.99
C ALA A 7 15.45 7.08 10.89
N THR A 8 14.26 7.03 10.31
CA THR A 8 13.84 7.88 9.20
C THR A 8 12.45 8.44 9.47
N VAL A 9 12.25 9.73 9.28
CA VAL A 9 10.95 10.38 9.38
C VAL A 9 10.31 10.42 8.00
N LEU A 10 9.15 9.79 7.88
CA LEU A 10 8.29 9.79 6.70
C LEU A 10 7.21 10.85 6.90
N PHE A 11 7.10 11.80 5.99
CA PHE A 11 6.07 12.85 6.05
C PHE A 11 5.51 13.23 4.66
N SER A 12 5.98 12.57 3.61
CA SER A 12 5.46 12.72 2.26
C SER A 12 5.47 11.37 1.53
N HIS A 13 4.91 11.37 0.32
CA HIS A 13 4.96 10.20 -0.57
C HIS A 13 6.27 10.11 -1.37
N VAL A 14 7.13 11.12 -1.35
CA VAL A 14 8.38 11.12 -2.13
C VAL A 14 9.49 10.53 -1.26
N SER A 15 10.13 9.45 -1.70
CA SER A 15 11.22 8.80 -0.93
C SER A 15 12.39 9.73 -0.65
N ASP A 16 12.67 10.63 -1.59
CA ASP A 16 13.82 11.53 -1.52
C ASP A 16 13.63 12.66 -0.50
N GLU A 17 12.39 12.91 -0.07
CA GLU A 17 12.06 13.86 0.98
C GLU A 17 12.17 13.24 2.38
N ASP A 18 12.31 11.91 2.49
CA ASP A 18 12.42 11.22 3.77
C ASP A 18 13.62 11.74 4.58
N MET A 19 13.38 12.10 5.84
CA MET A 19 14.40 12.69 6.69
C MET A 19 15.12 11.63 7.51
N VAL A 20 16.40 11.38 7.20
CA VAL A 20 17.24 10.47 7.98
C VAL A 20 17.71 11.17 9.26
N LEU A 21 17.46 10.53 10.40
CA LEU A 21 17.98 11.01 11.67
C LEU A 21 19.38 10.43 11.88
N GLU A 22 20.39 11.30 11.81
CA GLU A 22 21.76 10.99 12.20
C GLU A 22 21.80 10.77 13.72
N THR A 23 21.88 9.50 14.14
CA THR A 23 21.85 9.11 15.55
C THR A 23 22.97 8.13 15.83
N SER A 24 23.72 8.34 16.89
CA SER A 24 24.78 7.42 17.30
C SER A 24 24.19 6.07 17.75
N ARG A 25 25.00 5.02 17.66
CA ARG A 25 24.62 3.68 18.16
C ARG A 25 24.20 3.72 19.64
N LYS A 26 24.80 4.60 20.45
CA LYS A 26 24.44 4.76 21.88
C LYS A 26 23.06 5.40 22.06
N GLU A 27 22.72 6.41 21.28
CA GLU A 27 21.39 7.06 21.32
C GLU A 27 20.30 6.12 20.85
N LEU A 28 20.59 5.35 19.79
CA LEU A 28 19.66 4.32 19.30
C LEU A 28 19.48 3.15 20.27
N LEU A 29 20.55 2.69 20.94
CA LEU A 29 20.47 1.62 21.95
C LEU A 29 19.80 2.08 23.24
N LYS A 30 19.96 3.35 23.61
CA LYS A 30 19.21 3.96 24.71
C LYS A 30 17.75 4.19 24.35
N ALA A 31 17.42 4.20 23.06
CA ALA A 31 16.06 4.29 22.53
C ALA A 31 15.22 5.32 23.28
N ASP A 32 15.78 6.51 23.52
CA ASP A 32 14.99 7.63 24.03
C ASP A 32 14.12 8.13 22.87
N ILE A 33 13.03 7.40 22.67
CA ILE A 33 12.06 7.62 21.61
C ILE A 33 11.51 9.05 21.70
N GLU A 34 11.39 9.61 22.91
CA GLU A 34 10.95 10.98 23.12
C GLU A 34 11.96 11.99 22.57
N GLN A 35 13.26 11.80 22.83
CA GLN A 35 14.29 12.67 22.25
C GLN A 35 14.35 12.58 20.72
N LEU A 36 14.20 11.39 20.16
CA LEU A 36 14.15 11.20 18.69
C LEU A 36 12.94 11.90 18.08
N LEU A 37 11.78 11.79 18.73
CA LEU A 37 10.54 12.43 18.29
C LEU A 37 10.65 13.96 18.42
N LEU A 38 11.20 14.48 19.53
CA LEU A 38 11.47 15.91 19.71
C LEU A 38 12.44 16.48 18.68
N ALA A 39 13.52 15.74 18.35
CA ALA A 39 14.48 16.15 17.34
C ALA A 39 13.86 16.22 15.94
N ALA A 40 12.99 15.26 15.61
CA ALA A 40 12.24 15.25 14.36
C ALA A 40 11.18 16.37 14.30
N LEU A 41 10.43 16.59 15.37
CA LEU A 41 9.40 17.63 15.47
C LEU A 41 9.94 19.04 15.16
N ARG A 42 11.18 19.34 15.57
CA ARG A 42 11.82 20.65 15.32
C ARG A 42 12.07 20.94 13.84
N LYS A 43 12.07 19.93 12.98
CA LYS A 43 12.41 20.05 11.56
C LYS A 43 11.19 19.93 10.63
N LEU A 44 10.03 19.50 11.15
CA LEU A 44 8.85 19.27 10.34
C LEU A 44 7.99 20.53 10.21
N PRO A 45 7.38 20.77 9.03
CA PRO A 45 6.33 21.78 8.89
C PRO A 45 5.15 21.52 9.84
N PRO A 46 4.58 22.54 10.52
CA PRO A 46 3.51 22.35 11.51
C PRO A 46 2.30 21.56 10.98
N GLY A 47 1.90 21.82 9.73
CA GLY A 47 0.74 21.18 9.10
C GLY A 47 0.91 19.70 8.73
N ILE A 48 2.12 19.12 8.81
CA ILE A 48 2.36 17.70 8.48
C ILE A 48 2.74 16.86 9.70
N VAL A 49 2.99 17.49 10.85
CA VAL A 49 3.46 16.82 12.06
C VAL A 49 2.57 15.64 12.46
N ASP A 50 1.26 15.77 12.35
CA ASP A 50 0.33 14.72 12.78
C ASP A 50 0.21 13.54 11.81
N ALA A 51 0.63 13.73 10.56
CA ALA A 51 0.73 12.70 9.54
C ALA A 51 2.12 12.06 9.49
N ALA A 52 3.12 12.66 10.12
CA ALA A 52 4.49 12.16 10.12
C ALA A 52 4.64 10.85 10.92
N VAL A 53 5.57 10.01 10.45
CA VAL A 53 5.86 8.70 11.03
C VAL A 53 7.36 8.49 11.17
N LEU A 54 7.80 8.03 12.35
CA LEU A 54 9.16 7.56 12.55
C LEU A 54 9.23 6.09 12.13
N LYS A 55 9.95 5.82 11.06
CA LYS A 55 10.34 4.47 10.62
C LYS A 55 11.68 4.10 11.27
N ILE A 56 11.68 3.06 12.08
CA ILE A 56 12.89 2.48 12.67
C ILE A 56 13.15 1.17 11.94
N GLN A 57 14.29 1.09 11.26
CA GLN A 57 14.70 -0.09 10.49
C GLN A 57 15.94 -0.71 11.09
N ARG A 58 15.91 -2.03 11.26
CA ARG A 58 17.01 -2.82 11.78
C ARG A 58 17.36 -3.92 10.80
N LEU A 59 18.63 -3.95 10.39
CA LEU A 59 19.20 -4.99 9.55
C LEU A 59 20.30 -5.71 10.33
N TRP A 60 20.11 -7.00 10.60
CA TRP A 60 21.14 -7.86 11.16
C TRP A 60 21.60 -8.82 10.09
N VAL A 61 22.90 -8.85 9.81
CA VAL A 61 23.48 -9.78 8.83
C VAL A 61 24.62 -10.55 9.46
N ALA A 62 24.80 -11.78 9.02
CA ALA A 62 25.97 -12.58 9.35
C ALA A 62 27.05 -12.36 8.28
N ASN A 63 28.33 -12.44 8.66
CA ASN A 63 29.42 -12.28 7.70
C ASN A 63 29.36 -13.33 6.56
N SER A 64 28.78 -14.50 6.83
CA SER A 64 28.56 -15.58 5.85
C SER A 64 27.33 -15.36 4.96
N LEU A 65 26.42 -14.45 5.32
CA LEU A 65 25.18 -14.12 4.60
C LEU A 65 25.02 -12.59 4.52
N PRO A 66 25.95 -11.86 3.85
CA PRO A 66 26.01 -10.40 3.91
C PRO A 66 24.82 -9.70 3.24
N ALA A 67 24.11 -10.38 2.34
CA ALA A 67 22.99 -9.84 1.58
C ALA A 67 21.60 -10.11 2.21
N TYR A 68 21.53 -10.87 3.30
CA TYR A 68 20.27 -11.34 3.85
C TYR A 68 20.13 -10.96 5.32
N GLU A 69 18.97 -10.41 5.70
CA GLU A 69 18.63 -10.23 7.10
C GLU A 69 18.51 -11.60 7.79
N LEU A 70 19.15 -11.72 8.96
CA LEU A 70 19.35 -12.99 9.62
C LEU A 70 18.05 -13.64 10.11
N ILE A 71 17.10 -12.84 10.61
CA ILE A 71 15.78 -13.36 11.00
C ILE A 71 15.02 -13.82 9.76
N TYR A 72 15.06 -13.06 8.66
CA TYR A 72 14.47 -13.50 7.41
C TYR A 72 15.04 -14.85 6.94
N ALA A 73 16.38 -15.01 6.94
CA ALA A 73 17.03 -16.26 6.56
C ALA A 73 16.60 -17.44 7.46
N LEU A 74 16.46 -17.21 8.77
CA LEU A 74 15.98 -18.21 9.73
C LEU A 74 14.50 -18.56 9.50
N THR A 75 13.64 -17.57 9.29
CA THR A 75 12.22 -17.76 8.95
C THR A 75 12.07 -18.55 7.65
N TYR A 76 12.91 -18.28 6.64
CA TYR A 76 12.91 -19.02 5.37
C TYR A 76 13.27 -20.49 5.59
N ALA A 77 14.36 -20.77 6.32
CA ALA A 77 14.77 -22.13 6.65
C ALA A 77 13.67 -22.87 7.44
N TYR A 78 13.06 -22.20 8.42
CA TYR A 78 11.93 -22.73 9.16
C TYR A 78 10.73 -23.03 8.26
N SER A 79 10.39 -22.14 7.33
CA SER A 79 9.30 -22.32 6.38
C SER A 79 9.50 -23.53 5.48
N GLN A 80 10.73 -23.76 4.99
CA GLN A 80 11.04 -24.93 4.19
C GLN A 80 10.95 -26.22 5.01
N LEU A 81 11.47 -26.22 6.24
CA LEU A 81 11.37 -27.38 7.13
C LEU A 81 9.92 -27.70 7.47
N HIS A 82 9.14 -26.68 7.85
CA HIS A 82 7.71 -26.82 8.13
C HIS A 82 6.98 -27.43 6.92
N ARG A 83 7.22 -26.92 5.71
CA ARG A 83 6.62 -27.47 4.49
C ARG A 83 6.96 -28.95 4.29
N VAL A 84 8.23 -29.34 4.40
CA VAL A 84 8.65 -30.74 4.26
C VAL A 84 7.99 -31.62 5.32
N CYS A 85 7.89 -31.15 6.56
CA CYS A 85 7.22 -31.89 7.63
C CYS A 85 5.70 -32.01 7.40
N SER A 86 5.04 -30.94 6.92
CA SER A 86 3.62 -30.97 6.55
C SER A 86 3.35 -31.93 5.39
N ASP A 87 4.18 -31.89 4.34
CA ASP A 87 4.05 -32.78 3.17
C ASP A 87 4.25 -34.25 3.57
N LEU A 88 5.23 -34.54 4.45
CA LEU A 88 5.46 -35.88 4.97
C LEU A 88 4.28 -36.36 5.85
N ALA A 89 3.76 -35.51 6.74
CA ALA A 89 2.61 -35.86 7.56
C ALA A 89 1.40 -36.22 6.68
N ALA A 90 1.12 -35.40 5.65
CA ALA A 90 0.06 -35.66 4.69
C ALA A 90 0.28 -36.97 3.92
N HIS A 91 1.51 -37.29 3.52
CA HIS A 91 1.84 -38.56 2.86
C HIS A 91 1.61 -39.79 3.77
N LEU A 92 1.69 -39.61 5.07
CA LEU A 92 1.45 -40.65 6.09
C LEU A 92 0.01 -40.65 6.62
N ASP A 93 -0.94 -40.00 5.93
CA ASP A 93 -2.34 -39.82 6.35
C ASP A 93 -2.47 -39.23 7.78
N SER A 94 -1.55 -38.32 8.12
CA SER A 94 -1.50 -37.62 9.41
C SER A 94 -1.47 -36.10 9.20
N VAL A 95 -1.53 -35.36 10.30
CA VAL A 95 -1.41 -33.90 10.33
C VAL A 95 -0.24 -33.48 11.20
N LEU A 96 0.40 -32.38 10.84
CA LEU A 96 1.46 -31.80 11.66
C LEU A 96 0.88 -31.33 13.00
N ASP A 97 1.63 -31.56 14.08
CA ASP A 97 1.22 -31.18 15.44
C ASP A 97 0.89 -29.68 15.52
N ALA A 98 -0.30 -29.36 16.03
CA ALA A 98 -0.81 -27.99 16.11
C ALA A 98 -0.02 -27.09 17.08
N SER A 99 0.82 -27.65 17.95
CA SER A 99 1.76 -26.90 18.78
C SER A 99 2.94 -26.34 18.00
N ILE A 100 3.20 -26.84 16.79
CA ILE A 100 4.21 -26.30 15.88
C ILE A 100 3.57 -25.09 15.17
N PRO A 101 4.03 -23.86 15.45
CA PRO A 101 3.41 -22.67 14.88
C PRO A 101 3.60 -22.64 13.36
N HIS A 102 2.60 -22.17 12.61
CA HIS A 102 2.78 -21.98 11.18
C HIS A 102 3.81 -20.86 10.94
N PRO A 103 4.66 -20.91 9.90
CA PRO A 103 5.67 -19.87 9.68
C PRO A 103 5.10 -18.44 9.59
N THR A 104 3.86 -18.30 9.12
CA THR A 104 3.15 -17.01 9.07
C THR A 104 2.80 -16.45 10.45
N ASP A 105 2.70 -17.30 11.48
CA ASP A 105 2.39 -16.88 12.84
C ASP A 105 3.64 -16.33 13.54
N ILE A 106 4.81 -16.87 13.19
CA ILE A 106 6.10 -16.40 13.68
C ILE A 106 6.48 -15.07 13.01
N ASP A 107 6.33 -15.01 11.69
CA ASP A 107 6.72 -13.85 10.90
C ASP A 107 5.79 -13.65 9.69
N PRO A 108 4.68 -12.92 9.87
CA PRO A 108 3.70 -12.71 8.81
C PRO A 108 4.24 -11.88 7.63
N SER A 109 5.38 -11.20 7.80
CA SER A 109 6.07 -10.43 6.77
C SER A 109 7.38 -11.11 6.35
N SER A 110 7.26 -12.35 5.87
CA SER A 110 8.36 -13.20 5.39
C SER A 110 9.07 -12.67 4.13
N THR A 111 9.09 -11.36 3.89
CA THR A 111 9.71 -10.71 2.73
C THR A 111 10.43 -9.42 3.10
N ASP A 112 10.45 -9.04 4.39
CA ASP A 112 11.07 -7.81 4.84
C ASP A 112 12.60 -7.89 4.73
N VAL A 113 13.18 -7.03 3.89
CA VAL A 113 14.64 -6.84 3.75
C VAL A 113 15.28 -6.35 5.07
N ALA A 114 14.49 -5.78 5.98
CA ALA A 114 14.91 -5.36 7.31
C ALA A 114 13.72 -5.39 8.28
N LYS A 115 13.95 -5.61 9.58
CA LYS A 115 12.87 -5.49 10.58
C LYS A 115 12.50 -4.02 10.76
N VAL A 116 11.24 -3.69 10.50
CA VAL A 116 10.71 -2.33 10.60
C VAL A 116 9.73 -2.18 11.76
N ARG A 117 9.81 -1.05 12.45
CA ARG A 117 8.83 -0.55 13.41
C ARG A 117 8.44 0.87 13.04
N PHE A 118 7.19 1.22 13.31
CA PHE A 118 6.65 2.55 13.03
C PHE A 118 6.13 3.20 14.30
N MET A 119 6.33 4.51 14.40
CA MET A 119 5.73 5.33 15.45
C MET A 119 5.09 6.56 14.84
N LYS A 120 3.79 6.72 15.04
CA LYS A 120 3.04 7.89 14.57
C LYS A 120 3.27 9.06 15.51
N PHE A 121 3.47 10.25 14.95
CA PHE A 121 3.67 11.47 15.75
C PHE A 121 2.33 11.95 16.35
N GLY A 122 1.25 11.90 15.56
CA GLY A 122 -0.08 12.31 16.02
C GLY A 122 -0.77 11.37 17.03
N LYS A 123 -0.21 10.17 17.25
CA LYS A 123 -0.68 9.19 18.23
C LYS A 123 0.55 8.47 18.82
N PRO A 124 1.17 9.02 19.88
CA PRO A 124 2.38 8.45 20.45
C PRO A 124 2.12 7.03 20.96
N GLY A 125 2.89 6.07 20.44
CA GLY A 125 2.76 4.65 20.70
C GLY A 125 3.45 3.83 19.61
N MET A 126 3.96 2.64 19.94
CA MET A 126 4.54 1.76 18.93
C MET A 126 3.43 1.04 18.16
N GLY A 127 3.37 1.29 16.86
CA GLY A 127 2.47 0.59 15.95
C GLY A 127 3.19 -0.48 15.14
N LYS A 128 2.46 -1.52 14.75
CA LYS A 128 2.89 -2.46 13.71
C LYS A 128 1.88 -2.40 12.58
N HIS A 129 2.37 -2.34 11.34
CA HIS A 129 1.51 -2.56 10.18
C HIS A 129 1.33 -4.07 9.99
N THR A 130 0.09 -4.54 9.94
CA THR A 130 -0.25 -5.96 9.76
C THR A 130 -1.05 -6.12 8.49
N THR A 131 -0.65 -7.05 7.65
CA THR A 131 -1.48 -7.53 6.53
C THR A 131 -2.18 -8.78 6.98
N VAL A 132 -3.50 -8.85 6.78
CA VAL A 132 -4.31 -10.02 7.08
C VAL A 132 -4.87 -10.55 5.78
N ARG A 133 -4.81 -11.86 5.58
CA ARG A 133 -5.51 -12.53 4.49
C ARG A 133 -6.97 -12.67 4.88
N VAL A 134 -7.85 -12.16 4.03
CA VAL A 134 -9.29 -12.32 4.18
C VAL A 134 -9.76 -13.30 3.11
N ASP A 135 -10.36 -14.40 3.53
CA ASP A 135 -10.97 -15.34 2.61
C ASP A 135 -12.30 -14.81 2.10
N ALA A 136 -12.68 -15.23 0.89
CA ALA A 136 -13.96 -14.87 0.31
C ALA A 136 -15.10 -15.41 1.19
N ASP A 137 -16.11 -14.59 1.43
CA ASP A 137 -17.32 -15.03 2.14
C ASP A 137 -18.01 -16.13 1.31
N PRO A 138 -18.09 -17.38 1.83
CA PRO A 138 -18.69 -18.50 1.09
C PRO A 138 -20.19 -18.32 0.86
N SER A 139 -20.84 -17.41 1.60
CA SER A 139 -22.25 -17.10 1.49
C SER A 139 -22.57 -15.97 0.51
N TYR A 140 -21.55 -15.24 0.04
CA TYR A 140 -21.75 -14.12 -0.88
C TYR A 140 -22.26 -14.60 -2.24
N LYS A 141 -23.36 -14.02 -2.70
CA LYS A 141 -23.95 -14.27 -4.02
C LYS A 141 -23.84 -13.00 -4.86
N PRO A 142 -23.04 -12.98 -5.93
CA PRO A 142 -22.91 -11.80 -6.78
C PRO A 142 -24.24 -11.48 -7.47
N PRO A 143 -24.61 -10.20 -7.61
CA PRO A 143 -25.79 -9.80 -8.38
C PRO A 143 -25.71 -10.29 -9.84
N PRO A 144 -26.84 -10.63 -10.49
CA PRO A 144 -26.85 -11.07 -11.89
C PRO A 144 -26.16 -10.09 -12.84
N ALA A 145 -26.34 -8.77 -12.62
CA ALA A 145 -25.70 -7.74 -13.42
C ALA A 145 -24.16 -7.75 -13.29
N LEU A 146 -23.62 -8.11 -12.12
CA LEU A 146 -22.18 -8.26 -11.91
C LEU A 146 -21.63 -9.49 -12.63
N LEU A 147 -22.42 -10.58 -12.65
CA LEU A 147 -22.08 -11.79 -13.40
C LEU A 147 -22.05 -11.50 -14.92
N GLN A 148 -23.04 -10.78 -15.44
CA GLN A 148 -23.06 -10.36 -16.84
C GLN A 148 -21.85 -9.49 -17.19
N LEU A 149 -21.53 -8.48 -16.37
CA LEU A 149 -20.36 -7.65 -16.59
C LEU A 149 -19.06 -8.47 -16.61
N LYS A 150 -18.95 -9.44 -15.70
CA LYS A 150 -17.79 -10.35 -15.67
C LYS A 150 -17.70 -11.18 -16.96
N GLU A 151 -18.81 -11.70 -17.46
CA GLU A 151 -18.86 -12.45 -18.73
C GLU A 151 -18.44 -11.57 -19.91
N ASP A 152 -18.98 -10.36 -20.00
CA ASP A 152 -18.65 -9.40 -21.06
C ASP A 152 -17.16 -9.04 -21.06
N LEU A 153 -16.59 -8.81 -19.87
CA LEU A 153 -15.16 -8.53 -19.70
C LEU A 153 -14.27 -9.75 -19.99
N THR A 154 -14.76 -10.96 -19.76
CA THR A 154 -14.03 -12.20 -20.07
C THR A 154 -14.05 -12.51 -21.56
N ALA A 155 -15.14 -12.17 -22.25
CA ALA A 155 -15.29 -12.33 -23.69
C ALA A 155 -14.50 -11.28 -24.48
N ALA A 156 -14.24 -10.11 -23.89
CA ALA A 156 -13.41 -9.08 -24.49
C ALA A 156 -11.94 -9.54 -24.69
N PRO A 157 -11.23 -8.99 -25.68
CA PRO A 157 -9.79 -9.23 -25.82
C PRO A 157 -9.05 -8.90 -24.53
N LYS A 158 -8.05 -9.71 -24.19
CA LYS A 158 -7.19 -9.44 -23.03
C LYS A 158 -6.53 -8.07 -23.19
N PRO A 159 -6.52 -7.24 -22.14
CA PRO A 159 -5.82 -5.97 -22.16
C PRO A 159 -4.35 -6.15 -22.52
N SER A 160 -3.88 -5.29 -23.41
CA SER A 160 -2.52 -5.25 -23.95
C SER A 160 -1.76 -3.97 -23.55
N SER A 161 -2.46 -3.00 -22.97
CA SER A 161 -1.92 -1.70 -22.57
C SER A 161 -2.47 -1.22 -21.23
N LEU A 162 -1.78 -0.23 -20.63
CA LEU A 162 -2.20 0.41 -19.38
C LEU A 162 -3.60 1.04 -19.51
N ALA A 163 -3.85 1.73 -20.63
CA ALA A 163 -5.13 2.38 -20.88
C ALA A 163 -6.28 1.37 -20.95
N GLU A 164 -6.08 0.21 -21.61
CA GLU A 164 -7.09 -0.84 -21.71
C GLU A 164 -7.43 -1.46 -20.35
N ILE A 165 -6.41 -1.79 -19.54
CA ILE A 165 -6.67 -2.38 -18.22
C ILE A 165 -7.30 -1.37 -17.26
N VAL A 166 -6.91 -0.08 -17.33
CA VAL A 166 -7.56 0.99 -16.57
C VAL A 166 -9.01 1.18 -17.00
N ALA A 167 -9.32 1.12 -18.29
CA ALA A 167 -10.69 1.20 -18.79
C ALA A 167 -11.56 0.02 -18.30
N VAL A 168 -11.00 -1.19 -18.26
CA VAL A 168 -11.69 -2.36 -17.70
C VAL A 168 -11.97 -2.18 -16.20
N GLN A 169 -10.96 -1.75 -15.43
CA GLN A 169 -11.12 -1.50 -13.99
C GLN A 169 -12.06 -0.32 -13.69
N ALA A 170 -12.07 0.70 -14.56
CA ALA A 170 -13.00 1.83 -14.49
C ALA A 170 -14.46 1.39 -14.63
N LYS A 171 -14.76 0.51 -15.58
CA LYS A 171 -16.11 -0.08 -15.73
C LYS A 171 -16.54 -0.86 -14.48
N MET A 172 -15.62 -1.66 -13.94
CA MET A 172 -15.88 -2.40 -12.68
C MET A 172 -16.13 -1.45 -11.50
N ALA A 173 -15.30 -0.43 -11.35
CA ALA A 173 -15.40 0.55 -10.26
C ALA A 173 -16.72 1.34 -10.32
N GLN A 174 -17.09 1.81 -11.51
CA GLN A 174 -18.36 2.50 -11.73
C GLN A 174 -19.54 1.58 -11.40
N PHE A 175 -19.55 0.37 -11.96
CA PHE A 175 -20.61 -0.60 -11.71
C PHE A 175 -20.78 -0.89 -10.21
N THR A 176 -19.67 -1.15 -9.51
CA THR A 176 -19.67 -1.42 -8.06
C THR A 176 -20.25 -0.25 -7.29
N PHE A 177 -19.84 0.98 -7.61
CA PHE A 177 -20.35 2.16 -6.93
C PHE A 177 -21.84 2.38 -7.20
N GLU A 178 -22.30 2.25 -8.44
CA GLU A 178 -23.72 2.43 -8.80
C GLU A 178 -24.65 1.40 -8.12
N HIS A 179 -24.14 0.18 -7.87
CA HIS A 179 -24.92 -0.88 -7.21
C HIS A 179 -24.84 -0.85 -5.69
N HIS A 180 -23.71 -0.44 -5.11
CA HIS A 180 -23.47 -0.51 -3.66
C HIS A 180 -23.45 0.86 -2.97
N GLY A 181 -23.34 1.96 -3.72
CA GLY A 181 -23.29 3.33 -3.22
C GLY A 181 -21.93 3.77 -2.66
N ASN A 182 -20.96 2.85 -2.66
CA ASN A 182 -19.61 3.10 -2.19
C ASN A 182 -18.60 2.11 -2.82
N HIS A 183 -17.32 2.41 -2.65
CA HIS A 183 -16.19 1.60 -3.08
C HIS A 183 -15.19 1.41 -1.95
N MET A 184 -14.70 0.19 -1.78
CA MET A 184 -13.57 -0.08 -0.88
C MET A 184 -12.25 0.23 -1.60
N PRO A 185 -11.22 0.81 -0.94
CA PRO A 185 -9.93 1.02 -1.60
C PRO A 185 -9.32 -0.31 -2.06
N MET A 186 -8.93 -0.40 -3.33
CA MET A 186 -8.44 -1.62 -3.96
C MET A 186 -7.17 -1.34 -4.74
N LEU A 187 -6.13 -2.14 -4.50
CA LEU A 187 -4.89 -2.15 -5.26
C LEU A 187 -4.70 -3.50 -5.93
N VAL A 188 -4.41 -3.46 -7.23
CA VAL A 188 -4.04 -4.63 -8.02
C VAL A 188 -2.63 -4.42 -8.57
N LEU A 189 -1.77 -5.43 -8.46
CA LEU A 189 -0.47 -5.45 -9.14
C LEU A 189 -0.50 -6.44 -10.30
N TYR A 190 0.15 -6.07 -11.40
CA TYR A 190 0.21 -6.83 -12.64
C TYR A 190 1.65 -7.13 -13.03
N ASP A 191 1.88 -8.26 -13.69
CA ASP A 191 3.12 -8.53 -14.43
C ASP A 191 3.10 -7.91 -15.84
N LYS A 192 4.20 -8.12 -16.58
CA LYS A 192 4.39 -7.59 -17.95
C LYS A 192 3.41 -8.15 -18.98
N ASP A 193 2.76 -9.28 -18.67
CA ASP A 193 1.80 -9.96 -19.53
C ASP A 193 0.35 -9.59 -19.10
N TRP A 194 0.21 -8.53 -18.29
CA TRP A 194 -1.05 -8.03 -17.72
C TRP A 194 -1.81 -9.07 -16.89
N LYS A 195 -1.10 -10.06 -16.34
CA LYS A 195 -1.68 -10.99 -15.37
C LYS A 195 -1.62 -10.37 -13.98
N GLN A 196 -2.73 -10.43 -13.27
CA GLN A 196 -2.79 -10.05 -11.87
C GLN A 196 -1.89 -10.97 -11.03
N ILE A 197 -0.95 -10.37 -10.29
CA ILE A 197 0.00 -11.09 -9.42
C ILE A 197 -0.23 -10.81 -7.93
N ASP A 198 -0.91 -9.71 -7.61
CA ASP A 198 -1.27 -9.37 -6.23
C ASP A 198 -2.56 -8.57 -6.17
N PHE A 199 -3.24 -8.65 -5.03
CA PHE A 199 -4.44 -7.88 -4.72
C PHE A 199 -4.47 -7.54 -3.24
N MET A 200 -4.75 -6.27 -2.93
CA MET A 200 -4.94 -5.85 -1.54
C MET A 200 -5.95 -4.72 -1.42
N SER A 201 -6.54 -4.65 -0.24
CA SER A 201 -7.39 -3.55 0.20
C SER A 201 -6.82 -2.95 1.48
N THR A 202 -7.23 -1.73 1.81
CA THR A 202 -6.80 -1.03 3.01
C THR A 202 -7.92 -0.18 3.59
N ALA A 203 -7.88 0.00 4.91
CA ALA A 203 -8.69 0.94 5.65
C ALA A 203 -7.75 1.87 6.42
N PHE A 204 -7.59 3.10 5.94
CA PHE A 204 -6.73 4.09 6.58
C PHE A 204 -7.41 4.63 7.85
N ALA A 205 -6.80 4.42 9.02
CA ALA A 205 -7.32 4.96 10.27
C ALA A 205 -6.94 6.45 10.45
N ASP A 206 -5.83 6.88 9.85
CA ASP A 206 -5.37 8.27 9.82
C ASP A 206 -4.46 8.57 8.61
N GLN A 207 -3.97 9.81 8.50
CA GLN A 207 -3.13 10.25 7.38
C GLN A 207 -1.78 9.54 7.32
N ALA A 208 -1.21 9.20 8.49
CA ALA A 208 0.06 8.49 8.58
C ALA A 208 0.00 7.11 7.90
N ASP A 209 -1.13 6.40 8.03
CA ASP A 209 -1.31 5.09 7.39
C ASP A 209 -1.19 5.14 5.88
N LYS A 210 -1.50 6.28 5.25
CA LYS A 210 -1.35 6.43 3.80
C LYS A 210 0.11 6.35 3.38
N PHE A 211 1.01 7.05 4.07
CA PHE A 211 2.44 6.97 3.78
C PHE A 211 2.95 5.55 3.98
N LEU A 212 2.58 4.92 5.10
CA LEU A 212 2.99 3.55 5.41
C LEU A 212 2.54 2.54 4.37
N PHE A 213 1.27 2.60 3.97
CA PHE A 213 0.71 1.73 2.96
C PHE A 213 1.47 1.83 1.63
N TRP A 214 1.67 3.04 1.10
CA TRP A 214 2.35 3.22 -0.18
C TRP A 214 3.82 2.79 -0.15
N ARG A 215 4.51 2.96 0.98
CA ARG A 215 5.88 2.39 1.17
C ARG A 215 5.86 0.86 1.16
N ASN A 216 4.91 0.24 1.86
CA ASN A 216 4.79 -1.22 1.88
C ASN A 216 4.40 -1.79 0.51
N VAL A 217 3.54 -1.09 -0.23
CA VAL A 217 3.19 -1.46 -1.61
C VAL A 217 4.43 -1.38 -2.52
N ALA A 218 5.27 -0.36 -2.36
CA ALA A 218 6.51 -0.25 -3.13
C ALA A 218 7.44 -1.45 -2.86
N ASP A 219 7.61 -1.86 -1.60
CA ASP A 219 8.40 -3.05 -1.23
C ASP A 219 7.81 -4.32 -1.87
N ARG A 220 6.48 -4.48 -1.88
CA ARG A 220 5.79 -5.60 -2.54
C ARG A 220 5.96 -5.58 -4.06
N ALA A 221 5.77 -4.42 -4.70
CA ALA A 221 5.96 -4.25 -6.14
C ALA A 221 7.38 -4.61 -6.56
N PHE A 222 8.39 -4.24 -5.75
CA PHE A 222 9.78 -4.62 -5.95
C PHE A 222 9.97 -6.15 -5.89
N TYR A 223 9.55 -6.78 -4.77
CA TYR A 223 9.74 -8.21 -4.56
C TYR A 223 8.97 -9.09 -5.56
N LEU A 224 7.71 -8.73 -5.86
CA LEU A 224 6.85 -9.46 -6.79
C LEU A 224 7.20 -9.18 -8.26
N LYS A 225 8.15 -8.29 -8.52
CA LYS A 225 8.54 -7.83 -9.85
C LYS A 225 7.34 -7.32 -10.66
N ALA A 226 6.51 -6.50 -10.02
CA ALA A 226 5.35 -5.89 -10.65
C ALA A 226 5.78 -5.00 -11.83
N TYR A 227 5.01 -5.05 -12.91
CA TYR A 227 5.15 -4.20 -14.09
C TYR A 227 4.19 -3.01 -14.05
N ALA A 228 2.97 -3.21 -13.52
CA ALA A 228 1.98 -2.17 -13.41
C ALA A 228 1.15 -2.31 -12.14
N MET A 229 0.51 -1.20 -11.75
CA MET A 229 -0.43 -1.14 -10.64
C MET A 229 -1.72 -0.45 -11.09
N ILE A 230 -2.84 -0.85 -10.47
CA ILE A 230 -4.11 -0.12 -10.56
C ILE A 230 -4.66 0.07 -9.16
N TRP A 231 -4.97 1.32 -8.84
CA TRP A 231 -5.53 1.76 -7.58
C TRP A 231 -6.93 2.34 -7.79
N THR A 232 -7.92 1.77 -7.12
CA THR A 232 -9.30 2.25 -7.13
C THR A 232 -9.68 2.72 -5.73
N SER A 233 -10.08 3.98 -5.58
CA SER A 233 -10.53 4.48 -4.27
C SER A 233 -11.43 5.71 -4.37
N GLU A 234 -12.31 5.86 -3.39
CA GLU A 234 -12.91 7.16 -3.07
C GLU A 234 -11.90 8.09 -2.39
N THR A 235 -12.01 9.38 -2.68
CA THR A 235 -11.15 10.44 -2.13
C THR A 235 -11.98 11.67 -1.76
N TRP A 236 -11.54 12.36 -0.71
CA TRP A 236 -12.12 13.63 -0.26
C TRP A 236 -11.21 14.78 -0.62
N LEU A 237 -11.75 15.75 -1.34
CA LEU A 237 -11.04 16.94 -1.79
C LEU A 237 -11.00 17.99 -0.69
N ARG A 238 -9.85 18.64 -0.55
CA ARG A 238 -9.56 19.68 0.44
C ARG A 238 -8.62 20.69 -0.21
N ASP A 239 -8.80 21.98 0.10
CA ASP A 239 -7.97 23.06 -0.46
C ASP A 239 -6.84 23.44 0.50
N LEU A 240 -5.60 23.38 0.01
CA LEU A 240 -4.38 23.70 0.76
C LEU A 240 -3.85 25.12 0.48
N ARG A 241 -4.36 25.84 -0.54
CA ARG A 241 -3.75 27.08 -1.05
C ARG A 241 -3.51 28.15 0.01
N GLU A 242 -4.36 28.22 1.03
CA GLU A 242 -4.30 29.23 2.10
C GLU A 242 -4.05 28.62 3.50
N HIS A 243 -3.73 27.33 3.60
CA HIS A 243 -3.84 26.57 4.86
C HIS A 243 -2.69 25.60 5.15
N ASN A 244 -1.47 25.92 4.73
CA ASN A 244 -0.29 25.07 4.96
C ASN A 244 0.18 25.02 6.44
N ASP A 245 -0.43 25.83 7.31
CA ASP A 245 -0.13 25.94 8.74
C ASP A 245 -0.85 24.88 9.59
N ARG A 246 -1.90 24.25 9.05
CA ARG A 246 -2.76 23.31 9.79
C ARG A 246 -2.85 21.94 9.11
N PRO A 247 -3.13 20.87 9.87
CA PRO A 247 -3.28 19.54 9.30
C PRO A 247 -4.38 19.41 8.26
N ILE A 248 -4.13 18.60 7.21
CA ILE A 248 -5.10 18.35 6.14
C ILE A 248 -6.45 17.84 6.67
N ARG A 249 -6.45 17.04 7.75
CA ARG A 249 -7.69 16.53 8.37
C ARG A 249 -8.56 17.61 9.00
N ALA A 250 -7.99 18.77 9.34
CA ALA A 250 -8.68 19.89 9.96
C ALA A 250 -9.30 20.85 8.94
N LEU A 251 -9.02 20.67 7.65
CA LEU A 251 -9.61 21.48 6.59
C LEU A 251 -11.10 21.12 6.42
N PRO A 252 -11.91 21.92 5.70
CA PRO A 252 -13.20 21.46 5.21
C PRO A 252 -13.02 20.47 4.05
N ILE A 253 -13.97 19.55 3.91
CA ILE A 253 -14.12 18.74 2.69
C ILE A 253 -14.89 19.61 1.69
N ILE A 254 -14.36 19.75 0.49
CA ILE A 254 -14.96 20.59 -0.58
C ILE A 254 -15.51 19.76 -1.74
N GLY A 255 -15.31 18.44 -1.71
CA GLY A 255 -15.80 17.52 -2.72
C GLY A 255 -15.40 16.07 -2.44
N GLU A 256 -16.02 15.17 -3.17
CA GLU A 256 -15.76 13.73 -3.12
C GLU A 256 -15.57 13.20 -4.54
N GLN A 257 -14.64 12.27 -4.71
CA GLN A 257 -14.33 11.71 -6.02
C GLN A 257 -14.02 10.22 -5.94
N LEU A 258 -14.41 9.46 -6.97
CA LEU A 258 -13.95 8.10 -7.22
C LEU A 258 -12.84 8.16 -8.26
N HIS A 259 -11.72 7.49 -8.03
CA HIS A 259 -10.60 7.43 -8.96
C HIS A 259 -10.22 5.99 -9.25
N VAL A 260 -9.91 5.73 -10.51
CA VAL A 260 -9.10 4.59 -10.95
C VAL A 260 -7.79 5.15 -11.50
N VAL A 261 -6.69 4.85 -10.81
CA VAL A 261 -5.34 5.34 -11.11
C VAL A 261 -4.48 4.15 -11.51
N GLY A 262 -4.07 4.10 -12.76
CA GLY A 262 -3.10 3.13 -13.27
C GLY A 262 -1.72 3.75 -13.46
N ALA A 263 -0.67 2.97 -13.18
CA ALA A 263 0.69 3.33 -13.53
C ALA A 263 1.54 2.10 -13.86
N ASP A 264 2.52 2.27 -14.75
CA ASP A 264 3.44 1.20 -15.16
C ASP A 264 4.92 1.50 -14.86
N ALA A 265 5.77 0.51 -15.09
CA ALA A 265 7.21 0.58 -14.89
C ALA A 265 7.93 1.56 -15.83
N SER A 266 7.29 2.07 -16.89
CA SER A 266 7.83 3.18 -17.69
C SER A 266 7.61 4.53 -17.00
N GLY A 267 6.66 4.60 -16.08
CA GLY A 267 6.19 5.83 -15.46
C GLY A 267 5.01 6.46 -16.22
N ALA A 268 4.41 5.75 -17.18
CA ALA A 268 3.15 6.15 -17.76
C ALA A 268 2.06 6.06 -16.69
N THR A 269 1.10 6.99 -16.73
CA THR A 269 -0.02 7.06 -15.79
C THR A 269 -1.31 7.27 -16.54
N GLU A 270 -2.35 6.56 -16.15
CA GLU A 270 -3.70 6.68 -16.71
C GLU A 270 -4.69 6.87 -15.55
N VAL A 271 -5.61 7.81 -15.67
CA VAL A 271 -6.53 8.16 -14.60
C VAL A 271 -7.94 8.34 -15.14
N VAL A 272 -8.90 7.67 -14.50
CA VAL A 272 -10.33 7.94 -14.68
C VAL A 272 -10.88 8.45 -13.35
N THR A 273 -11.58 9.58 -13.40
CA THR A 273 -12.14 10.23 -12.21
C THR A 273 -13.62 10.52 -12.40
N TRP A 274 -14.39 10.32 -11.33
CA TRP A 274 -15.77 10.76 -11.21
C TRP A 274 -15.91 11.66 -9.98
N ASN A 275 -16.70 12.73 -10.09
CA ASN A 275 -17.23 13.40 -8.92
C ASN A 275 -18.33 12.54 -8.31
N ILE A 276 -18.35 12.46 -6.98
CA ILE A 276 -19.40 11.80 -6.20
C ILE A 276 -20.31 12.90 -5.65
N SER A 277 -21.60 12.76 -5.90
CA SER A 277 -22.64 13.56 -5.24
C SER A 277 -23.45 12.65 -4.31
N ARG A 278 -23.58 13.06 -3.04
CA ARG A 278 -24.39 12.37 -2.03
C ARG A 278 -25.54 13.28 -1.62
N PRO A 279 -26.71 13.21 -2.29
CA PRO A 279 -27.85 14.05 -1.95
C PRO A 279 -28.39 13.67 -0.57
N ASN A 280 -28.98 14.63 0.16
CA ASN A 280 -29.64 14.34 1.44
C ASN A 280 -30.91 13.49 1.24
N GLY A 281 -31.22 12.62 2.21
CA GLY A 281 -32.41 11.77 2.21
C GLY A 281 -32.14 10.38 1.62
N ASP A 282 -33.19 9.73 1.09
CA ASP A 282 -33.13 8.35 0.56
C ASP A 282 -32.67 8.27 -0.91
N VAL A 283 -32.01 9.31 -1.43
CA VAL A 283 -31.53 9.33 -2.82
C VAL A 283 -30.16 8.65 -2.91
N ALA A 284 -30.02 7.71 -3.84
CA ALA A 284 -28.76 7.02 -4.08
C ALA A 284 -27.64 8.01 -4.51
N PRO A 285 -26.39 7.76 -4.10
CA PRO A 285 -25.25 8.57 -4.54
C PRO A 285 -25.03 8.46 -6.05
N VAL A 286 -24.57 9.54 -6.67
CA VAL A 286 -24.44 9.66 -8.14
C VAL A 286 -22.99 9.93 -8.53
N LEU A 287 -22.53 9.25 -9.58
CA LEU A 287 -21.24 9.52 -10.22
C LEU A 287 -21.41 10.44 -11.43
N THR A 288 -20.53 11.43 -11.56
CA THR A 288 -20.40 12.25 -12.76
C THR A 288 -18.95 12.18 -13.23
N GLN A 289 -18.72 11.54 -14.38
CA GLN A 289 -17.37 11.38 -14.92
C GLN A 289 -16.78 12.74 -15.29
N LEU A 290 -15.55 13.00 -14.86
CA LEU A 290 -14.79 14.17 -15.28
C LEU A 290 -14.12 13.89 -16.62
N MET A 291 -14.41 14.73 -17.63
CA MET A 291 -13.72 14.65 -18.91
C MET A 291 -12.35 15.34 -18.83
N ALA A 292 -11.43 14.95 -19.72
CA ALA A 292 -10.04 15.44 -19.76
C ALA A 292 -9.87 16.97 -19.99
N GLY A 293 -10.96 17.73 -20.11
CA GLY A 293 -10.98 19.20 -20.18
C GLY A 293 -11.84 19.90 -19.12
N ASP A 294 -12.60 19.16 -18.31
CA ASP A 294 -13.49 19.71 -17.28
C ASP A 294 -12.75 20.05 -15.98
N VAL A 295 -11.51 19.58 -15.87
CA VAL A 295 -10.67 19.88 -14.73
C VAL A 295 -10.07 21.27 -14.95
N GLN A 296 -10.54 22.28 -14.20
CA GLN A 296 -9.76 23.50 -13.99
C GLN A 296 -8.43 23.09 -13.33
N GLY A 297 -7.42 22.87 -14.16
CA GLY A 297 -6.13 22.30 -13.78
C GLY A 297 -6.06 20.82 -14.13
N GLN A 298 -5.03 20.38 -14.86
CA GLN A 298 -4.76 18.97 -15.10
C GLN A 298 -4.90 18.17 -13.79
N PRO A 299 -5.40 16.91 -13.81
CA PRO A 299 -5.42 16.08 -12.61
C PRO A 299 -4.05 16.18 -11.97
N GLY A 300 -4.00 16.77 -10.77
CA GLY A 300 -2.75 17.07 -10.10
C GLY A 300 -1.91 15.81 -10.03
N ARG A 301 -0.60 15.94 -10.21
CA ARG A 301 0.33 14.80 -10.14
C ARG A 301 -0.01 13.95 -8.91
N MET A 302 -0.31 12.68 -9.13
CA MET A 302 -0.70 11.75 -8.06
C MET A 302 0.56 11.31 -7.29
N PHE A 303 1.05 12.14 -6.38
CA PHE A 303 2.31 11.86 -5.69
C PHE A 303 2.31 10.55 -4.89
N PHE A 304 1.13 10.06 -4.49
CA PHE A 304 1.03 8.87 -3.65
C PHE A 304 1.47 7.56 -4.33
N ILE A 305 1.45 7.48 -5.66
CA ILE A 305 1.90 6.29 -6.42
C ILE A 305 3.40 6.30 -6.73
N GLU A 306 4.09 7.42 -6.52
CA GLU A 306 5.51 7.60 -6.85
C GLU A 306 6.43 6.54 -6.21
N PRO A 307 6.25 6.14 -4.93
CA PRO A 307 7.04 5.05 -4.34
C PRO A 307 6.97 3.76 -5.15
N VAL A 308 5.78 3.43 -5.66
CA VAL A 308 5.53 2.19 -6.37
C VAL A 308 6.12 2.24 -7.76
N ILE A 309 5.98 3.37 -8.46
CA ILE A 309 6.61 3.60 -9.77
C ILE A 309 8.13 3.49 -9.64
N ALA A 310 8.72 4.11 -8.62
CA ALA A 310 10.16 4.01 -8.37
C ALA A 310 10.60 2.56 -8.14
N ALA A 311 9.86 1.80 -7.33
CA ALA A 311 10.14 0.38 -7.11
C ALA A 311 10.07 -0.46 -8.39
N MET A 312 9.02 -0.29 -9.21
CA MET A 312 8.87 -1.00 -10.49
C MET A 312 9.99 -0.66 -11.47
N LYS A 313 10.41 0.61 -11.53
CA LYS A 313 11.56 1.06 -12.35
C LYS A 313 12.87 0.41 -11.89
N MET A 314 13.11 0.33 -10.59
CA MET A 314 14.31 -0.32 -10.03
C MET A 314 14.37 -1.80 -10.39
N VAL A 315 13.26 -2.53 -10.32
CA VAL A 315 13.22 -3.94 -10.76
C VAL A 315 13.63 -4.08 -12.21
N ARG A 316 13.13 -3.20 -13.08
CA ARG A 316 13.43 -3.25 -14.52
C ARG A 316 14.88 -2.92 -14.84
N ALA A 317 15.49 -1.99 -14.10
CA ALA A 317 16.91 -1.65 -14.28
C ALA A 317 17.86 -2.80 -13.89
N ASN A 318 17.40 -3.73 -13.05
CA ASN A 318 18.18 -4.86 -12.54
C ASN A 318 17.97 -6.17 -13.32
N ASN A 319 17.13 -6.19 -14.38
CA ASN A 319 16.92 -7.33 -15.28
C ASN A 319 17.40 -7.00 -16.69
#